data_AF-A0A8T4TQB9-F1
#
_entry.id   AF-A0A8T4TQB9-F1
#
_cell.length_a   1.000
_cell.length_b   1.000
_cell.length_c   1.000
_cell.angle_alpha   90.00
_cell.angle_beta   90.00
_cell.angle_gamma   90.00
#
_symmetry.space_group_name_H-M   'P 1'
#
loop_
_entity.id
_entity.type
_entity.pdbx_description
1 polymer ?
#
loop_
_entity_poly.entity_id
_entity_poly.type
_entity_poly.pdbx_seq_one_letter_code
_entity_poly.pdbx_strand_id
1 'polypeptide(L)'
;MIVESIRLRRKIKEKIETKHSITLIEIEKVLLENNPKFRKAKDCFIGMGLWKRHLTIFFNYNAKVKEAGIITAYPSSKWQIKLYKQMK
;
A
#
# COMPACT_ATOMS: atom_id res chain seq x y z
N MET A 1 6.49 11.76 -1.04
CA MET A 1 5.57 11.30 -2.10
C MET A 1 4.15 11.50 -1.58
N ILE A 2 3.24 11.99 -2.43
CA ILE A 2 1.83 12.20 -2.10
C ILE A 2 1.03 11.34 -3.06
N VAL A 3 0.07 10.56 -2.55
CA VAL A 3 -0.84 9.75 -3.37
C VAL A 3 -2.24 10.34 -3.19
N GLU A 4 -2.90 10.69 -4.29
CA GLU A 4 -4.24 11.29 -4.27
C GLU A 4 -5.30 10.34 -4.84
N SER A 5 -4.90 9.34 -5.62
CA SER A 5 -5.80 8.36 -6.20
C SER A 5 -5.15 6.99 -6.35
N ILE A 6 -5.97 5.96 -6.45
CA ILE A 6 -5.52 4.57 -6.59
C ILE A 6 -6.15 3.93 -7.82
N ARG A 7 -5.31 3.25 -8.61
CA ARG A 7 -5.74 2.40 -9.72
C ARG A 7 -5.53 0.94 -9.37
N LEU A 8 -6.63 0.22 -9.17
CA LEU A 8 -6.61 -1.22 -8.89
C LEU A 8 -7.34 -2.00 -10.00
N ARG A 9 -6.59 -2.80 -10.75
CA ARG A 9 -7.17 -3.67 -11.80
C ARG A 9 -7.98 -4.80 -11.16
N ARG A 10 -9.11 -5.17 -11.77
CA ARG A 10 -10.03 -6.20 -11.26
C ARG A 10 -9.33 -7.51 -10.86
N LYS A 11 -8.49 -8.07 -11.75
CA LYS A 11 -7.72 -9.29 -11.48
C LYS A 11 -6.79 -9.18 -10.26
N ILE A 12 -6.22 -7.99 -10.01
CA ILE A 12 -5.36 -7.75 -8.85
C ILE A 12 -6.21 -7.61 -7.58
N LYS A 13 -7.35 -6.91 -7.66
CA LYS A 13 -8.33 -6.80 -6.58
C LYS A 13 -8.77 -8.18 -6.10
N GLU A 14 -9.29 -9.01 -7.00
CA GLU A 14 -9.77 -10.36 -6.72
C GLU A 14 -8.67 -11.22 -6.08
N LYS A 15 -7.43 -11.13 -6.59
CA LYS A 15 -6.28 -11.85 -6.04
C LYS A 15 -5.94 -11.43 -4.62
N ILE A 16 -5.91 -10.13 -4.34
CA ILE A 16 -5.62 -9.60 -3.00
C ILE A 16 -6.73 -9.98 -2.01
N GLU A 17 -7.99 -9.80 -2.39
CA GLU A 17 -9.14 -10.14 -1.56
C GLU A 17 -9.17 -11.64 -1.23
N THR A 18 -8.97 -12.50 -2.22
CA THR A 18 -9.00 -13.96 -2.03
C THR A 18 -7.81 -14.45 -1.19
N LYS A 19 -6.60 -13.97 -1.47
CA LYS A 19 -5.38 -14.50 -0.84
C LYS A 19 -5.08 -13.90 0.54
N HIS A 20 -5.46 -12.64 0.74
CA HIS A 20 -5.04 -11.87 1.91
C HIS A 20 -6.21 -11.28 2.70
N SER A 21 -7.45 -11.47 2.22
CA SER A 21 -8.67 -10.90 2.81
C SER A 21 -8.54 -9.39 3.02
N ILE A 22 -7.88 -8.69 2.09
CA ILE A 22 -7.69 -7.24 2.11
C ILE A 22 -8.64 -6.61 1.10
N THR A 23 -9.42 -5.66 1.56
CA THR A 23 -10.36 -4.90 0.74
C THR A 23 -9.69 -3.69 0.08
N LEU A 24 -10.28 -3.19 -1.02
CA LEU A 24 -9.84 -1.93 -1.63
C LEU A 24 -9.87 -0.76 -0.64
N ILE A 25 -10.90 -0.68 0.20
CA ILE A 25 -11.05 0.38 1.21
C ILE A 25 -9.86 0.37 2.18
N GLU A 26 -9.37 -0.80 2.61
CA GLU A 26 -8.18 -0.86 3.46
C GLU A 26 -6.94 -0.28 2.76
N ILE A 27 -6.76 -0.56 1.47
CA ILE A 27 -5.65 -0.05 0.67
C ILE A 27 -5.73 1.47 0.56
N GLU A 28 -6.92 2.00 0.26
CA GLU A 28 -7.19 3.44 0.18
C GLU A 28 -6.90 4.12 1.52
N LYS A 29 -7.44 3.59 2.61
CA LYS A 29 -7.23 4.14 3.96
C LYS A 29 -5.79 4.10 4.44
N VAL A 30 -4.96 3.21 3.90
CA VAL A 30 -3.53 3.16 4.23
C VAL A 30 -2.70 4.08 3.34
N LEU A 31 -3.00 4.20 2.06
CA LEU A 31 -2.17 4.98 1.12
C LEU A 31 -2.58 6.45 1.02
N LEU A 32 -3.86 6.78 1.25
CA LEU A 32 -4.39 8.12 1.13
C LEU A 32 -4.53 8.80 2.51
N GLU A 33 -4.65 8.01 3.57
CA GLU A 33 -4.87 8.47 4.94
C GLU A 33 -3.81 7.88 5.90
N ASN A 34 -3.71 8.40 7.12
CA ASN A 34 -2.89 7.83 8.21
C ASN A 34 -1.36 7.85 8.02
N ASN A 35 -0.83 8.86 7.34
CA ASN A 35 0.62 9.12 7.22
C ASN A 35 1.44 7.88 6.78
N PRO A 36 1.16 7.33 5.58
CA PRO A 36 1.90 6.21 5.06
C PRO A 36 3.39 6.55 4.91
N LYS A 37 4.22 5.56 5.19
CA LYS A 37 5.65 5.63 4.90
C LYS A 37 5.88 4.96 3.56
N PHE A 38 6.60 5.67 2.70
CA PHE A 38 6.92 5.20 1.36
C PHE A 38 8.42 4.91 1.24
N ARG A 39 8.75 3.82 0.55
CA ARG A 39 10.11 3.50 0.14
C ARG A 39 10.12 3.10 -1.32
N LYS A 40 11.20 3.46 -2.02
CA LYS A 40 11.47 2.95 -3.37
C LYS A 40 12.07 1.55 -3.24
N ALA A 41 11.48 0.58 -3.93
CA ALA A 41 12.09 -0.71 -4.22
C ALA A 41 12.65 -0.69 -5.65
N LYS A 42 13.25 -1.79 -6.12
CA LYS A 42 13.94 -1.86 -7.41
C LYS A 42 13.08 -1.32 -8.57
N ASP A 43 11.89 -1.89 -8.75
CA ASP A 43 11.01 -1.60 -9.90
C ASP A 43 9.65 -0.99 -9.51
N CYS A 44 9.43 -0.73 -8.21
CA CYS A 44 8.16 -0.23 -7.70
C CYS A 44 8.35 0.55 -6.39
N PHE A 45 7.25 1.06 -5.84
CA PHE A 45 7.19 1.67 -4.53
C PHE A 45 6.50 0.74 -3.53
N ILE A 46 6.96 0.83 -2.29
CA ILE A 46 6.36 0.17 -1.13
C ILE A 46 5.74 1.26 -0.27
N GLY A 47 4.44 1.15 -0.04
CA GLY A 47 3.71 1.92 0.97
C GLY A 47 3.44 1.02 2.17
N MET A 48 3.63 1.57 3.37
CA MET A 48 3.24 0.91 4.60
C MET A 48 2.53 1.90 5.50
N GLY A 49 1.49 1.44 6.19
CA GLY A 49 0.73 2.25 7.13
C GLY A 49 -0.22 1.41 7.96
N LEU A 50 -0.89 2.08 8.89
CA LEU A 50 -1.84 1.48 9.82
C LEU A 50 -3.24 2.08 9.59
N TRP A 51 -4.23 1.19 9.40
CA TRP A 51 -5.65 1.55 9.54
C TRP A 51 -6.33 0.64 10.57
N LYS A 52 -6.98 -0.46 10.14
CA LYS A 52 -7.43 -1.54 11.06
C LYS A 52 -6.30 -2.51 11.42
N ARG A 53 -5.34 -2.66 10.51
CA ARG A 53 -4.12 -3.45 10.66
C ARG A 53 -3.01 -2.80 9.85
N HIS A 54 -1.77 -3.20 10.12
CA HIS A 54 -0.64 -2.76 9.32
C HIS A 54 -0.65 -3.49 7.97
N LEU A 55 -0.62 -2.73 6.89
CA LEU A 55 -0.52 -3.27 5.53
C LEU A 55 0.78 -2.83 4.87
N THR A 56 1.33 -3.74 4.08
CA THR A 56 2.41 -3.44 3.14
C THR A 56 1.85 -3.56 1.73
N ILE A 57 2.02 -2.50 0.94
CA ILE A 57 1.37 -2.31 -0.35
C ILE A 57 2.44 -1.99 -1.39
N PHE A 58 2.46 -2.75 -2.47
CA PHE A 58 3.37 -2.54 -3.60
C PHE A 58 2.61 -1.88 -4.74
N PHE A 59 3.15 -0.82 -5.31
CA PHE A 59 2.52 -0.07 -6.38
C PHE A 59 3.53 0.63 -7.29
N ASN A 60 3.10 0.89 -8.51
CA ASN A 60 3.75 1.85 -9.39
C ASN A 60 3.16 3.24 -9.16
N TYR A 61 3.97 4.29 -9.22
CA TYR A 61 3.51 5.64 -8.95
C TYR A 61 3.61 6.51 -10.20
N ASN A 62 2.50 7.15 -10.58
CA ASN A 62 2.48 8.16 -11.63
C ASN A 62 2.51 9.55 -11.00
N ALA A 63 3.68 10.20 -11.02
CA ALA A 63 3.88 11.50 -10.40
C ALA A 63 3.07 12.65 -11.04
N LYS A 64 2.69 12.53 -12.32
CA LYS A 64 1.95 13.60 -13.02
C LYS A 64 0.54 13.78 -12.47
N VAL A 65 -0.12 12.68 -12.10
CA VAL A 65 -1.49 12.64 -11.60
C VAL A 65 -1.58 12.13 -10.15
N LYS A 66 -0.43 11.95 -9.50
CA LYS A 66 -0.30 11.44 -8.12
C LYS A 66 -1.08 10.14 -7.86
N GLU A 67 -1.10 9.25 -8.85
CA GLU A 67 -1.85 7.99 -8.82
C GLU A 67 -0.96 6.81 -8.44
N ALA A 68 -1.43 5.95 -7.54
CA ALA A 68 -0.82 4.66 -7.20
C ALA A 68 -1.49 3.51 -7.95
N GLY A 69 -0.78 2.89 -8.89
CA GLY A 69 -1.19 1.66 -9.57
C GLY A 69 -0.79 0.42 -8.76
N ILE A 70 -1.76 -0.20 -8.09
CA ILE A 70 -1.50 -1.30 -7.14
C ILE A 70 -1.08 -2.58 -7.86
N ILE A 71 0.00 -3.18 -7.36
CA ILE A 71 0.54 -4.46 -7.80
C ILE A 71 0.10 -5.58 -6.86
N THR A 72 0.24 -5.37 -5.55
CA THR A 72 -0.21 -6.32 -4.50
C THR A 72 -0.30 -5.62 -3.14
N ALA A 73 -1.04 -6.21 -2.20
CA ALA A 73 -1.07 -5.80 -0.80
C ALA A 73 -1.14 -7.05 0.11
N TYR A 74 -0.53 -6.98 1.28
CA TYR A 74 -0.60 -8.04 2.29
C TYR A 74 -0.45 -7.47 3.72
N PRO A 75 -0.92 -8.19 4.75
CA PRO A 75 -0.72 -7.78 6.14
C PRO A 75 0.78 -7.76 6.48
N SER A 76 1.25 -6.68 7.08
CA SER A 76 2.67 -6.55 7.40
C SER A 76 3.13 -7.57 8.44
N SER A 77 4.34 -8.11 8.24
CA SER A 77 4.98 -8.97 9.23
C SER A 77 5.43 -8.17 10.47
N LYS A 78 5.64 -8.86 11.61
CA LYS A 78 6.12 -8.22 12.84
C LYS A 78 7.39 -7.39 12.64
N TRP A 79 8.32 -7.89 11.81
CA TRP A 79 9.56 -7.18 11.49
C TRP A 79 9.31 -5.92 10.67
N GLN A 80 8.43 -5.96 9.66
CA GLN A 80 8.03 -4.79 8.88
C GLN A 80 7.39 -3.72 9.77
N ILE A 81 6.54 -4.13 10.73
CA ILE A 81 5.90 -3.22 11.69
C ILE A 81 6.94 -2.56 12.59
N LYS A 82 7.91 -3.32 13.09
CA LYS A 82 8.99 -2.78 13.93
C LYS A 82 9.79 -1.72 13.15
N LEU A 83 10.15 -2.02 11.90
CA LEU A 83 10.83 -1.07 11.03
C LEU A 83 9.99 0.18 10.78
N TYR A 84 8.71 0.03 10.46
CA TYR A 84 7.79 1.14 10.23
C TYR A 84 7.73 2.10 11.43
N LYS A 85 7.59 1.56 12.64
CA LYS A 85 7.55 2.37 13.87
C LYS A 85 8.85 3.11 14.18
N GLN A 86 9.98 2.62 13.67
CA GLN A 86 11.29 3.27 13.82
C GLN A 86 11.54 4.36 12.77
N MET A 87 10.76 4.40 11.70
CA MET A 87 10.86 5.42 10.66
C MET A 87 10.15 6.70 11.12
N LYS A 88 10.94 7.69 11.56
CA LYS A 88 10.43 9.04 11.88
C LYS A 88 9.74 9.69 10.70
#